data_AF-A0A523NSV4-F1
#
_entry.id   AF-A0A523NSV4-F1
#
_cell.length_a   1.000
_cell.length_b   1.000
_cell.length_c   1.000
_cell.angle_alpha   90.00
_cell.angle_beta   90.00
_cell.angle_gamma   90.00
#
_symmetry.space_group_name_H-M   'P 1'
#
loop_
_entity.id
_entity.type
_entity.pdbx_description
1 polymer ?
#
loop_
_entity_poly.entity_id
_entity_poly.type
_entity_poly.pdbx_seq_one_letter_code
_entity_poly.pdbx_strand_id
1 'polypeptide(L)' 'MTQNLKSKPCPICKKKSAVAGSEFYPFCSEQCKLIDLGRWLDGKY' A
#
# COMPACT_ATOMS: atom_id res chain seq x y z
N MET A 1 19.41 12.40 -15.19
CA MET A 1 18.08 12.53 -14.54
C MET A 1 17.55 11.13 -14.23
N THR A 2 18.14 10.43 -13.27
CA THR A 2 17.74 9.06 -12.90
C THR A 2 16.52 9.14 -12.00
N GLN A 3 15.34 9.03 -12.60
CA GLN A 3 14.08 8.98 -11.85
C GLN A 3 14.09 7.74 -10.96
N ASN A 4 14.23 7.99 -9.66
CA ASN A 4 14.27 7.02 -8.61
C ASN A 4 12.89 6.36 -8.50
N LEU A 5 12.71 5.19 -9.11
CA LEU A 5 11.56 4.29 -8.96
C LEU A 5 11.54 3.74 -7.51
N LYS A 6 11.37 4.64 -6.55
CA LYS A 6 11.22 4.33 -5.12
C LYS A 6 9.85 3.70 -4.95
N SER A 7 9.81 2.37 -4.87
CA SER A 7 8.65 1.64 -4.35
C SER A 7 8.30 2.25 -2.98
N LYS A 8 7.16 2.94 -2.89
CA LYS A 8 6.71 3.58 -1.65
C LYS A 8 6.53 2.52 -0.55
N PRO A 9 6.77 2.79 0.73
CA PRO A 9 6.44 1.82 1.78
C PRO A 9 4.92 1.63 1.86
N CYS A 10 4.47 0.41 2.17
CA CYS A 10 3.06 0.11 2.42
C CYS A 10 2.54 0.97 3.58
N PRO A 11 1.41 1.69 3.44
CA PRO A 11 0.90 2.58 4.48
C PRO A 11 0.42 1.83 5.74
N ILE A 12 0.12 0.53 5.62
CA ILE A 12 -0.42 -0.28 6.73
C ILE A 12 0.69 -0.89 7.59
N CYS A 13 1.72 -1.49 6.97
CA CYS A 13 2.76 -2.23 7.68
C CYS A 13 4.20 -1.76 7.42
N LYS A 14 4.39 -0.72 6.59
CA LYS A 14 5.68 -0.12 6.22
C LYS A 14 6.66 -1.04 5.47
N LYS A 15 6.27 -2.27 5.12
CA LYS A 15 7.03 -3.15 4.21
C LYS A 15 7.09 -2.57 2.80
N LYS A 16 7.96 -3.11 1.95
CA LYS A 16 8.02 -2.74 0.53
C LYS A 16 6.64 -2.96 -0.11
N SER A 17 6.09 -1.93 -0.77
CA SER A 17 4.84 -2.08 -1.51
C SER A 17 5.01 -3.02 -2.70
N ALA A 18 3.89 -3.52 -3.20
CA ALA A 18 3.82 -4.26 -4.44
C ALA A 18 4.33 -3.39 -5.61
N VAL A 19 4.61 -4.03 -6.74
CA VAL A 19 5.10 -3.33 -7.93
C VAL A 19 4.05 -2.31 -8.37
N ALA A 20 4.48 -1.09 -8.71
CA ALA A 20 3.58 -0.06 -9.22
C ALA A 20 2.87 -0.59 -10.48
N GLY A 21 1.54 -0.54 -10.51
CA GLY A 21 0.70 -1.14 -11.55
C GLY A 21 0.13 -2.53 -11.20
N SER A 22 0.52 -3.14 -10.08
CA SER A 22 -0.16 -4.31 -9.53
C SER A 22 -1.46 -3.93 -8.80
N GLU A 23 -2.40 -4.87 -8.69
CA GLU A 23 -3.69 -4.65 -8.01
C GLU A 23 -3.58 -4.31 -6.51
N PHE A 24 -2.42 -4.61 -5.93
CA PHE A 24 -2.15 -4.42 -4.51
C PHE A 24 -1.42 -3.11 -4.25
N TYR A 25 -0.85 -2.45 -5.26
CA TYR A 25 -0.22 -1.14 -5.06
C TYR A 25 -1.29 -0.12 -4.61
N PRO A 26 -1.07 0.68 -3.54
CA PRO A 26 0.19 0.98 -2.84
C PRO A 26 0.53 0.07 -1.62
N PHE A 27 -0.20 -1.00 -1.40
CA PHE A 27 0.01 -1.97 -0.31
C PHE A 27 1.03 -3.05 -0.68
N CYS A 28 1.48 -3.83 0.32
CA CYS A 28 2.39 -4.97 0.09
C CYS A 28 1.66 -6.28 -0.26
N SER A 29 0.37 -6.40 0.07
CA SER A 29 -0.43 -7.61 -0.10
C SER A 29 -1.92 -7.32 0.05
N GLU A 30 -2.76 -8.28 -0.34
CA GLU A 30 -4.21 -8.25 -0.16
C GLU A 30 -4.62 -8.02 1.31
N GLN A 31 -3.97 -8.68 2.26
CA GLN A 31 -4.27 -8.50 3.69
C GLN A 31 -4.17 -7.03 4.12
N CYS A 32 -3.13 -6.31 3.67
CA CYS A 32 -3.00 -4.89 4.00
C CYS A 32 -4.06 -4.03 3.31
N LYS A 33 -4.44 -4.36 2.07
CA LYS A 33 -5.55 -3.70 1.36
C LYS A 33 -6.89 -3.87 2.09
N LEU A 34 -7.16 -5.07 2.61
CA LEU A 34 -8.38 -5.34 3.40
C LEU A 34 -8.38 -4.63 4.76
N ILE A 35 -7.22 -4.55 5.43
CA ILE A 35 -7.10 -3.79 6.69
C ILE A 35 -7.35 -2.30 6.44
N ASP A 36 -6.79 -1.74 5.36
CA ASP A 36 -7.03 -0.35 4.96
C ASP A 36 -8.52 -0.08 4.71
N LEU A 37 -9.17 -0.97 3.95
CA LEU A 37 -10.61 -0.91 3.72
C LEU A 37 -11.40 -0.98 5.03
N GLY A 38 -11.01 -1.87 5.96
CA GLY A 38 -11.63 -1.97 7.27
C GLY A 38 -11.49 -0.67 8.09
N ARG A 39 -10.32 -0.02 8.08
CA ARG A 39 -10.10 1.28 8.75
C ARG A 39 -10.95 2.39 8.14
N TRP A 40 -11.10 2.38 6.82
CA TRP A 40 -11.96 3.33 6.10
C TRP A 40 -13.43 3.14 6.48
N LEU A 41 -13.91 1.90 6.51
CA LEU A 41 -15.29 1.57 6.90
C LEU A 41 -15.61 1.87 8.37
N ASP A 42 -14.62 1.75 9.26
CA ASP A 42 -14.75 2.07 10.70
C ASP A 42 -14.82 3.59 10.97
N GLY A 43 -14.66 4.43 9.94
CA GLY A 43 -14.74 5.89 10.06
C GLY A 43 -13.59 6.51 10.87
N LYS A 44 -12.52 5.76 11.15
CA LYS A 44 -11.33 6.25 11.88
C LYS A 44 -10.31 6.93 10.96
N TYR A 45 -10.74 7.98 10.27
CA TYR A 45 -9.84 8.87 9.53
C TYR A 45 -9.71 10.24 10.20
#